data_AF-A0A7Z1N9J3-F1
#
_entry.id   AF-A0A7Z1N9J3-F1
#
_cell.length_a   1.000
_cell.length_b   1.000
_cell.length_c   1.000
_cell.angle_alpha   90.00
_cell.angle_beta   90.00
_cell.angle_gamma   90.00
#
_symmetry.space_group_name_H-M   'P 1'
#
loop_
_entity.id
_entity.type
_entity.pdbx_description
1 polymer ?
#
loop_
_entity_poly.entity_id
_entity_poly.type
_entity_poly.pdbx_seq_one_letter_code
_entity_poly.pdbx_strand_id
1 'polypeptide(L)' 'LAQLDERFFRCHNSFVINRHNIESIDSKERIVYFKNGENCFASVRNVKKI' A
#
# COMPACT_ATOMS: atom_id res chain seq x y z
N LEU A 1 13.26 -12.79 -6.42
CA LEU A 1 12.86 -12.14 -5.15
C LEU A 1 11.94 -13.12 -4.43
N ALA A 2 12.41 -13.77 -3.37
CA ALA A 2 11.56 -14.63 -2.55
C ALA A 2 10.34 -13.82 -2.09
N GLN A 3 9.13 -14.37 -2.22
CA GLN A 3 7.92 -13.69 -1.75
C GLN A 3 8.07 -13.46 -0.25
N LEU A 4 8.09 -12.18 0.15
CA LEU A 4 8.52 -11.74 1.47
C LEU A 4 7.45 -11.96 2.57
N ASP A 5 6.48 -12.86 2.37
CA ASP A 5 5.17 -12.98 3.06
C ASP A 5 4.05 -12.22 2.31
N GLU A 6 2.85 -12.82 2.21
CA GLU A 6 1.67 -12.31 1.50
C GLU A 6 1.13 -10.98 2.09
N ARG A 7 1.52 -10.67 3.33
CA ARG A 7 1.21 -9.39 3.99
C ARG A 7 1.88 -8.19 3.32
N PHE A 8 3.00 -8.40 2.62
CA PHE A 8 3.69 -7.33 1.91
C PHE A 8 3.16 -7.22 0.48
N PHE A 9 2.69 -6.03 0.14
CA PHE A 9 2.15 -5.74 -1.18
C PHE A 9 2.89 -4.58 -1.84
N ARG A 10 3.24 -4.75 -3.12
CA ARG A 10 3.82 -3.67 -3.92
C ARG A 10 2.71 -2.78 -4.48
N CYS A 11 2.31 -1.76 -3.72
CA CYS A 11 1.29 -0.80 -4.13
C CYS A 11 1.79 0.17 -5.22
N HIS A 12 3.10 0.39 -5.31
CA HIS A 12 3.74 1.29 -6.28
C HIS A 12 5.10 0.73 -6.72
N ASN A 13 5.64 1.17 -7.85
CA ASN A 13 7.00 0.76 -8.27
C ASN A 13 8.04 1.08 -7.19
N SER A 14 7.88 2.22 -6.53
CA SER A 14 8.78 2.70 -5.46
C SER A 14 8.41 2.21 -4.05
N PHE A 15 7.24 1.59 -3.83
CA PHE A 15 6.74 1.32 -2.49
C PHE A 15 6.25 -0.13 -2.33
N VAL A 16 6.68 -0.76 -1.23
CA VAL A 16 6.14 -2.01 -0.72
C VAL A 16 5.58 -1.72 0.66
N ILE A 17 4.33 -2.09 0.88
CA ILE A 17 3.57 -1.76 2.09
C ILE A 17 3.19 -3.02 2.84
N ASN A 18 3.07 -2.93 4.16
CA ASN A 18 2.53 -4.00 4.99
C ASN A 18 1.03 -3.78 5.17
N ARG A 19 0.20 -4.69 4.64
CA ARG A 19 -1.27 -4.59 4.70
C ARG A 19 -1.82 -4.56 6.13
N HIS A 20 -1.15 -5.18 7.10
CA HIS A 20 -1.61 -5.19 8.50
C HIS A 20 -1.49 -3.82 9.18
N ASN A 21 -0.66 -2.94 8.65
CA ASN A 21 -0.41 -1.60 9.21
C ASN A 21 -1.20 -0.51 8.50
N ILE A 22 -1.98 -0.85 7.47
CA ILE A 22 -2.87 0.09 6.80
C ILE A 22 -4.02 0.41 7.75
N GLU A 23 -4.32 1.70 7.87
CA GLU A 23 -5.48 2.21 8.60
C GLU A 23 -6.63 2.50 7.63
N SER A 24 -6.35 3.20 6.53
CA SER A 24 -7.35 3.51 5.50
C SER A 24 -6.70 3.75 4.13
N ILE A 25 -7.51 3.69 3.07
CA ILE A 25 -7.07 3.91 1.69
C ILE A 25 -8.02 4.89 1.02
N ASP A 26 -7.49 6.00 0.53
CA ASP A 26 -8.21 6.88 -0.39
C ASP A 26 -7.93 6.40 -1.82
N SER A 27 -8.91 5.74 -2.42
CA SER A 27 -8.79 5.23 -3.79
C SER A 27 -8.94 6.31 -4.88
N LYS A 28 -9.51 7.47 -4.54
CA LYS A 28 -9.67 8.61 -5.46
C LYS A 28 -8.33 9.32 -5.62
N GLU A 29 -7.70 9.66 -4.50
CA GLU A 29 -6.40 10.34 -4.47
C GLU A 29 -5.22 9.35 -4.55
N ARG A 30 -5.48 8.04 -4.37
CA ARG A 30 -4.51 6.94 -4.38
C ARG A 30 -3.48 7.06 -3.26
N ILE A 31 -3.96 7.40 -2.07
CA ILE A 31 -3.15 7.55 -0.87
C ILE A 31 -3.49 6.42 0.10
N VAL A 32 -2.47 5.75 0.60
CA VAL A 32 -2.57 4.75 1.67
C VAL A 32 -2.15 5.42 2.97
N TYR A 33 -3.00 5.37 3.99
CA TYR A 33 -2.73 5.87 5.32
C TYR A 33 -2.42 4.70 6.26
N PHE A 34 -1.38 4.86 7.07
CA PHE A 34 -0.92 3.86 8.02
C PHE A 34 -1.24 4.26 9.46
N LYS A 35 -1.33 3.27 10.35
CA LYS A 35 -1.67 3.46 11.78
C LYS A 35 -0.69 4.37 12.54
N ASN A 36 0.51 4.60 12.00
CA ASN A 36 1.51 5.50 12.59
C ASN A 36 1.36 6.95 12.11
N GLY A 37 0.33 7.28 11.32
CA GLY A 37 0.08 8.60 10.74
C GLY A 37 0.86 8.88 9.46
N GLU A 38 1.71 7.97 9.00
CA GLU A 38 2.39 8.10 7.70
C GLU A 38 1.46 7.76 6.54
N ASN A 39 1.86 8.18 5.34
CA ASN A 39 1.13 7.85 4.12
C ASN A 39 2.06 7.63 2.93
N CYS A 40 1.58 6.92 1.92
CA CYS A 40 2.28 6.77 0.64
C CYS A 40 1.31 6.73 -0.54
N PHE A 41 1.83 6.97 -1.75
CA PHE A 41 1.06 6.88 -2.97
C PHE A 41 1.03 5.46 -3.54
N ALA A 42 -0.12 5.08 -4.09
CA ALA A 42 -0.34 3.84 -4.83
C ALA A 42 -0.47 4.10 -6.34
N SER A 43 -0.01 3.16 -7.15
CA SER A 43 -0.22 3.21 -8.61
C SER A 43 -1.71 3.01 -8.93
N VAL A 44 -2.19 3.67 -9.99
CA VAL A 44 -3.58 3.53 -10.49
C VAL A 44 -3.98 2.06 -10.69
N ARG A 45 -3.06 1.22 -11.15
CA ARG A 45 -3.29 -0.20 -11.41
C ARG A 45 -3.37 -1.07 -10.15
N ASN A 46 -2.73 -0.61 -9.07
CA ASN A 46 -2.52 -1.41 -7.86
C ASN A 46 -3.37 -0.93 -6.69
N VAL A 47 -3.85 0.32 -6.68
CA VAL A 47 -4.69 0.87 -5.59
C VAL A 47 -5.93 0.02 -5.32
N LYS A 48 -6.55 -0.55 -6.35
CA LYS A 48 -7.71 -1.45 -6.23
C LYS A 48 -7.37 -2.87 -5.79
N LYS A 49 -6.07 -3.20 -5.72
CA LYS A 49 -5.53 -4.53 -5.38
C LYS A 49 -4.84 -4.52 -4.01
N ILE A 50 -4.75 -3.37 -3.35
CA ILE A 50 -4.25 -3.25 -1.98
C ILE A 50 -5.26 -3.93 -1.07
#